data_AF-A0A6C7MDN4-F1
#
_entry.id   AF-A0A6C7MDN4-F1
#
_cell.length_a   1.000
_cell.length_b   1.000
_cell.length_c   1.000
_cell.angle_alpha   90.00
_cell.angle_beta   90.00
_cell.angle_gamma   90.00
#
_symmetry.space_group_name_H-M   'P 1'
#
loop_
_entity.id
_entity.type
_entity.pdbx_description
1 polymer ?
#
loop_
_entity_poly.entity_id
_entity_poly.type
_entity_poly.pdbx_seq_one_letter_code
_entity_poly.pdbx_strand_id
1 'polypeptide(L)'
;NFNYFIQNFNLIEEWLLSNDFNEKYKKENHPYPSLLDPKKLNDENEKINYKNIPAELAWEMNLPLPDGYKFNLFTFGLTGHSILLRALVYHGVRLQWYSNDYKMLYLDNFEHSYDCIHILFLDRNDFNKSFKYINLLPRITTIFLIRDPISKFKTGLNHGGYKKGCNSYDIVDSNIPIQKILDRVQYPFFEQITLEHMLNYWINHGVWRYDSIIKNICKEK
;
A
#
# COMPACT_ATOMS: atom_id res chain seq x y z
N ASN A 1 -10.31 12.15 20.63
CA ASN A 1 -8.94 11.80 21.09
C ASN A 1 -8.65 12.21 22.54
N PHE A 2 -8.77 13.48 22.95
CA PHE A 2 -8.36 13.95 24.29
C PHE A 2 -8.90 13.14 25.49
N ASN A 3 -10.19 12.77 25.49
CA ASN A 3 -10.76 11.96 26.57
C ASN A 3 -10.10 10.58 26.70
N TYR A 4 -9.76 9.95 25.57
CA TYR A 4 -9.08 8.65 25.57
C TYR A 4 -7.66 8.78 26.13
N PHE A 5 -6.95 9.86 25.77
CA PHE A 5 -5.63 10.15 26.34
C PHE A 5 -5.69 10.29 27.86
N ILE A 6 -6.62 11.09 28.39
CA ILE A 6 -6.75 11.29 29.85
C ILE A 6 -7.10 9.99 30.58
N GLN A 7 -8.00 9.18 30.02
CA GLN A 7 -8.39 7.90 30.61
C GLN A 7 -7.24 6.88 30.68
N ASN A 8 -6.27 7.00 29.77
CA ASN A 8 -5.16 6.05 29.63
C ASN A 8 -3.80 6.69 29.93
N PHE A 9 -3.80 7.85 30.60
CA PHE A 9 -2.60 8.67 30.79
C PHE A 9 -1.43 7.91 31.41
N ASN A 10 -1.66 7.21 32.53
CA ASN A 10 -0.61 6.47 33.23
C ASN A 10 0.05 5.40 32.35
N LEU A 11 -0.76 4.71 31.53
CA LEU A 11 -0.26 3.66 30.64
C LEU A 11 0.54 4.24 29.47
N ILE A 12 0.09 5.37 28.93
CA ILE A 12 0.82 6.10 27.90
C ILE A 12 2.14 6.65 28.46
N GLU A 13 2.11 7.27 29.65
CA GLU A 13 3.29 7.81 30.31
C GLU A 13 4.33 6.72 30.59
N GLU A 14 3.92 5.58 31.16
CA GLU A 14 4.80 4.43 31.41
C GLU A 14 5.49 3.97 30.12
N TRP A 15 4.73 3.84 29.03
CA TRP A 15 5.27 3.45 27.73
C TRP A 15 6.27 4.46 27.18
N LEU A 16 5.94 5.76 27.18
CA LEU A 16 6.79 6.82 26.64
C LEU A 16 8.11 7.02 27.42
N LEU A 17 8.13 6.61 28.69
CA LEU A 17 9.31 6.60 29.56
C LEU A 17 10.12 5.29 29.48
N SER A 18 9.61 4.26 28.80
CA SER A 18 10.26 2.96 28.70
C SER A 18 11.53 2.98 27.84
N ASN A 19 12.45 2.06 28.14
CA ASN A 19 13.64 1.82 27.32
C ASN A 19 13.27 1.32 25.92
N ASP A 20 12.23 0.48 25.81
CA ASP A 20 11.74 -0.05 24.53
C ASP A 20 11.27 1.08 23.61
N PHE A 21 10.53 2.07 24.15
CA PHE A 21 10.13 3.25 23.38
C PHE A 21 11.35 4.08 22.95
N ASN A 22 12.31 4.29 23.85
CA ASN A 22 13.52 5.05 23.56
C ASN A 22 14.34 4.42 22.42
N GLU A 23 14.62 3.12 22.50
CA GLU A 23 15.39 2.41 21.49
C GLU A 23 14.67 2.37 20.14
N LYS A 24 13.35 2.10 20.15
CA LYS A 24 12.58 1.93 18.91
C LYS A 24 12.23 3.24 18.20
N TYR A 25 11.96 4.31 18.95
CA TYR A 25 11.40 5.54 18.38
C TYR A 25 12.27 6.78 18.55
N LYS A 26 12.91 6.98 19.72
CA LYS A 26 13.73 8.18 19.94
C LYS A 26 15.10 8.07 19.26
N LYS A 27 15.77 6.93 19.42
CA LYS A 27 17.14 6.70 18.90
C LYS A 27 17.19 6.71 17.38
N GLU A 28 16.18 6.12 16.75
CA GLU A 28 16.01 6.06 15.29
C GLU A 28 15.30 7.31 14.72
N ASN A 29 14.95 8.30 15.56
CA ASN A 29 14.18 9.49 15.18
C ASN A 29 12.95 9.16 14.32
N HIS A 30 12.18 8.18 14.76
CA HIS A 30 11.07 7.62 13.99
C HIS A 30 9.97 8.69 13.78
N PRO A 31 9.50 8.93 12.54
CA PRO A 31 8.62 10.06 12.23
C PRO A 31 7.21 9.93 12.82
N TYR A 32 6.77 8.70 13.10
CA TYR A 32 5.43 8.40 13.63
C TYR A 32 5.52 7.50 14.87
N PRO A 33 5.98 8.02 16.03
CA PRO A 33 6.10 7.22 17.24
C PRO A 33 4.73 6.78 17.75
N SER A 34 4.64 5.51 18.15
CA SER A 34 3.40 4.94 18.66
C SER A 34 3.13 5.41 20.09
N LEU A 35 1.90 5.88 20.35
CA LEU A 35 1.51 6.40 21.67
C LEU A 35 1.26 5.30 22.72
N LEU A 36 1.14 4.04 22.29
CA LEU A 36 0.96 2.86 23.15
C LEU A 36 1.97 1.78 22.76
N ASP A 37 2.25 0.86 23.67
CA ASP A 37 3.15 -0.26 23.41
C ASP A 37 2.53 -1.27 22.43
N PRO A 38 3.03 -1.39 21.19
CA PRO A 38 2.47 -2.32 20.20
C PRO A 38 2.57 -3.79 20.62
N LYS A 39 3.54 -4.16 21.48
CA LYS A 39 3.66 -5.54 21.96
C LYS A 39 2.49 -5.90 22.86
N LYS A 40 2.16 -5.03 23.83
CA LYS A 40 0.99 -5.21 24.70
C LYS A 40 -0.31 -5.18 23.90
N LEU A 41 -0.42 -4.30 22.90
CA LEU A 41 -1.62 -4.21 22.08
C LEU A 41 -1.96 -5.49 21.30
N ASN A 42 -0.95 -6.32 20.99
CA ASN A 42 -1.15 -7.62 20.33
C ASN A 42 -1.56 -8.74 21.30
N ASP A 43 -1.45 -8.54 22.62
CA ASP A 43 -1.92 -9.52 23.61
C ASP A 43 -3.42 -9.33 23.87
N GLU A 44 -4.21 -10.35 23.51
CA GLU A 44 -5.67 -10.32 23.69
C GLU A 44 -6.11 -10.30 25.17
N ASN A 45 -5.21 -10.65 26.09
CA ASN A 45 -5.48 -10.61 27.53
C ASN A 45 -5.30 -9.21 28.12
N GLU A 46 -4.65 -8.29 27.40
CA GLU A 46 -4.50 -6.91 27.84
C GLU A 46 -5.85 -6.19 27.80
N LYS A 47 -6.09 -5.34 28.81
CA LYS A 47 -7.34 -4.56 28.91
C LYS A 47 -7.53 -3.64 27.71
N ILE A 48 -6.44 -3.16 27.11
CA ILE A 48 -6.42 -2.35 25.91
C ILE A 48 -5.59 -3.10 24.87
N ASN A 49 -6.21 -3.45 23.76
CA ASN A 49 -5.59 -4.23 22.69
C ASN A 49 -6.20 -3.86 21.33
N TYR A 50 -5.64 -4.38 20.25
CA TYR A 50 -6.08 -4.02 18.90
C TYR A 50 -7.58 -4.32 18.62
N LYS A 51 -8.22 -5.24 19.36
CA LYS A 51 -9.65 -5.56 19.17
C LYS A 51 -10.60 -4.51 19.76
N ASN A 52 -10.13 -3.69 20.70
CA ASN A 52 -10.96 -2.72 21.42
C ASN A 52 -10.62 -1.25 21.12
N ILE A 53 -9.60 -1.00 20.31
CA ILE A 53 -9.26 0.33 19.81
C ILE A 53 -9.91 0.51 18.43
N PRO A 54 -10.73 1.56 18.20
CA PRO A 54 -11.23 1.87 16.86
C PRO A 54 -10.08 2.24 15.91
N ALA A 55 -10.15 1.79 14.65
CA ALA A 55 -9.10 2.01 13.65
C ALA A 55 -8.76 3.50 13.45
N GLU A 56 -9.77 4.38 13.48
CA GLU A 56 -9.58 5.83 13.38
C GLU A 56 -8.73 6.40 14.51
N LEU A 57 -8.98 5.93 15.74
CA LEU A 57 -8.19 6.33 16.90
C LEU A 57 -6.76 5.79 16.81
N ALA A 58 -6.60 4.54 16.33
CA ALA A 58 -5.31 3.92 16.12
C ALA A 58 -4.46 4.70 15.10
N TRP A 59 -5.07 5.16 14.01
CA TRP A 59 -4.41 6.03 13.04
C TRP A 59 -3.95 7.36 13.66
N GLU A 60 -4.83 8.03 14.42
CA GLU A 60 -4.49 9.29 15.10
C GLU A 60 -3.34 9.13 16.11
N MET A 61 -3.28 7.98 16.79
CA MET A 61 -2.27 7.65 17.80
C MET A 61 -0.99 7.02 17.21
N ASN A 62 -0.87 6.96 15.88
CA ASN A 62 0.25 6.34 15.17
C ASN A 62 0.51 4.90 15.64
N LEU A 63 -0.55 4.13 15.90
CA LEU A 63 -0.38 2.72 16.24
C LEU A 63 0.03 1.97 14.97
N PRO A 64 1.04 1.10 15.02
CA PRO A 64 1.31 0.22 13.89
C PRO A 64 0.13 -0.74 13.70
N LEU A 65 0.01 -1.31 12.51
CA LEU A 65 -0.97 -2.37 12.26
C LEU A 65 -0.73 -3.58 13.17
N PRO A 66 -1.79 -4.31 13.55
CA PRO A 66 -1.68 -5.53 14.36
C PRO A 66 -0.84 -6.60 13.67
N ASP A 67 -0.33 -7.55 14.45
CA ASP A 67 0.36 -8.72 13.94
C ASP A 67 -0.62 -9.67 13.20
N GLY A 68 -0.08 -10.63 12.45
CA GLY A 68 -0.86 -11.65 11.72
C GLY A 68 -0.65 -11.62 10.20
N TYR A 69 -0.15 -10.50 9.68
CA TYR A 69 0.28 -10.37 8.29
C TYR A 69 1.52 -11.22 8.00
N LYS A 70 1.55 -11.88 6.85
CA LYS A 70 2.66 -12.74 6.43
C LYS A 70 3.75 -12.00 5.67
N PHE A 71 3.36 -11.02 4.85
CA PHE A 71 4.30 -10.18 4.12
C PHE A 71 3.71 -8.84 3.69
N ASN A 72 4.58 -7.84 3.55
CA ASN A 72 4.29 -6.59 2.85
C ASN A 72 4.60 -6.77 1.35
N LEU A 73 3.72 -6.31 0.46
CA LEU A 73 3.91 -6.35 -0.98
C LEU A 73 3.91 -4.93 -1.56
N PHE A 74 5.07 -4.48 -2.00
CA PHE A 74 5.23 -3.21 -2.70
C PHE A 74 5.25 -3.44 -4.21
N THR A 75 4.38 -2.73 -4.91
CA THR A 75 4.23 -2.81 -6.35
C THR A 75 4.25 -1.43 -6.97
N PHE A 76 4.45 -1.38 -8.28
CA PHE A 76 4.56 -0.12 -9.00
C PHE A 76 3.70 -0.16 -10.27
N GLY A 77 3.30 1.01 -10.75
CA GLY A 77 2.69 1.16 -12.06
C GLY A 77 3.55 0.47 -13.13
N LEU A 78 2.92 -0.20 -14.09
CA LEU A 78 3.54 -0.85 -15.26
C LEU A 78 4.49 -2.04 -14.97
N THR A 79 4.51 -2.59 -13.74
CA THR A 79 5.32 -3.79 -13.41
C THR A 79 4.60 -5.12 -13.58
N GLY A 80 3.35 -5.12 -14.03
CA GLY A 80 2.52 -6.34 -14.04
C GLY A 80 1.94 -6.69 -12.67
N HIS A 81 1.76 -5.71 -11.78
CA HIS A 81 1.21 -5.95 -10.46
C HIS A 81 -0.16 -6.63 -10.47
N SER A 82 -1.04 -6.30 -11.44
CA SER A 82 -2.39 -6.87 -11.49
C SER A 82 -2.39 -8.39 -11.71
N ILE A 83 -1.45 -8.94 -12.48
CA ILE A 83 -1.37 -10.40 -12.67
C ILE A 83 -0.84 -11.10 -11.43
N LEU A 84 0.16 -10.51 -10.74
CA LEU A 84 0.67 -11.06 -9.49
C LEU A 84 -0.41 -11.09 -8.41
N LEU A 85 -1.14 -9.99 -8.21
CA LEU A 85 -2.23 -9.93 -7.23
C LEU A 85 -3.30 -10.99 -7.51
N ARG A 86 -3.69 -11.16 -8.78
CA ARG A 86 -4.64 -12.20 -9.18
C ARG A 86 -4.12 -13.61 -8.93
N ALA A 87 -2.85 -13.88 -9.21
CA ALA A 87 -2.24 -15.17 -8.92
C ALA A 87 -2.24 -15.46 -7.41
N LEU A 88 -1.89 -14.47 -6.57
CA LEU A 88 -1.94 -14.59 -5.12
C LEU A 88 -3.35 -14.91 -4.62
N VAL A 89 -4.35 -14.14 -5.06
CA VAL A 89 -5.77 -14.37 -4.72
C VAL A 89 -6.24 -15.75 -5.19
N TYR A 90 -5.88 -16.15 -6.41
CA TYR A 90 -6.20 -17.48 -6.96
C TYR A 90 -5.63 -18.61 -6.10
N HIS A 91 -4.45 -18.41 -5.51
CA HIS A 91 -3.83 -19.35 -4.57
C HIS A 91 -4.25 -19.14 -3.10
N GLY A 92 -5.34 -18.41 -2.85
CA GLY A 92 -5.95 -18.29 -1.53
C GLY A 92 -5.32 -17.25 -0.60
N VAL A 93 -4.45 -16.38 -1.11
CA VAL A 93 -3.92 -15.26 -0.33
C VAL A 93 -5.01 -14.21 -0.17
N ARG A 94 -5.41 -13.92 1.06
CA ARG A 94 -6.30 -12.80 1.38
C ARG A 94 -5.46 -11.53 1.37
N LEU A 95 -5.83 -10.60 0.51
CA LEU A 95 -5.20 -9.29 0.43
C LEU A 95 -6.25 -8.22 0.23
N GLN A 96 -5.90 -7.02 0.65
CA GLN A 96 -6.66 -5.82 0.34
C GLN A 96 -6.36 -5.34 -1.09
N TRP A 97 -7.39 -4.88 -1.80
CA TRP A 97 -7.20 -4.18 -3.07
C TRP A 97 -6.75 -2.73 -2.85
N TYR A 98 -5.78 -2.29 -3.64
CA TYR A 98 -5.17 -0.97 -3.50
C TYR A 98 -6.17 0.19 -3.48
N SER A 99 -5.78 1.26 -2.80
CA SER A 99 -6.44 2.57 -2.78
C SER A 99 -5.34 3.64 -2.76
N ASN A 100 -5.61 4.78 -3.37
CA ASN A 100 -4.70 5.94 -3.29
C ASN A 100 -4.92 6.75 -2.01
N ASP A 101 -5.89 6.36 -1.17
CA ASP A 101 -6.09 6.87 0.17
C ASP A 101 -5.46 5.92 1.20
N TYR A 102 -4.25 6.28 1.64
CA TYR A 102 -3.46 5.48 2.57
C TYR A 102 -4.02 5.45 3.99
N LYS A 103 -4.85 6.43 4.36
CA LYS A 103 -5.58 6.37 5.62
C LYS A 103 -6.66 5.29 5.52
N MET A 104 -7.45 5.30 4.44
CA MET A 104 -8.45 4.24 4.23
C MET A 104 -7.81 2.85 4.12
N LEU A 105 -6.64 2.73 3.48
CA LEU A 105 -5.88 1.48 3.49
C LEU A 105 -5.52 1.03 4.90
N TYR A 106 -5.03 1.95 5.74
CA TYR A 106 -4.73 1.63 7.13
C TYR A 106 -5.96 1.15 7.89
N LEU A 107 -7.07 1.88 7.81
CA LEU A 107 -8.30 1.54 8.55
C LEU A 107 -8.80 0.15 8.17
N ASP A 108 -8.84 -0.15 6.88
CA ASP A 108 -9.31 -1.44 6.39
C ASP A 108 -8.39 -2.61 6.77
N ASN A 109 -7.05 -2.42 6.75
CA ASN A 109 -6.10 -3.41 7.29
C ASN A 109 -6.19 -3.52 8.81
N PHE A 110 -6.56 -2.44 9.51
CA PHE A 110 -6.70 -2.51 10.95
C PHE A 110 -7.90 -3.38 11.34
N GLU A 111 -9.00 -3.29 10.59
CA GLU A 111 -10.27 -3.95 10.89
C GLU A 111 -10.36 -5.39 10.35
N HIS A 112 -9.63 -5.71 9.28
CA HIS A 112 -9.76 -7.00 8.59
C HIS A 112 -8.50 -7.85 8.69
N SER A 113 -8.70 -9.18 8.72
CA SER A 113 -7.62 -10.15 8.74
C SER A 113 -7.17 -10.52 7.32
N TYR A 114 -6.21 -9.78 6.77
CA TYR A 114 -5.53 -10.14 5.53
C TYR A 114 -4.23 -10.90 5.80
N ASP A 115 -3.77 -11.66 4.80
CA ASP A 115 -2.47 -12.33 4.84
C ASP A 115 -1.34 -11.41 4.33
N CYS A 116 -1.68 -10.37 3.54
CA CYS A 116 -0.73 -9.46 2.90
C CYS A 116 -1.20 -8.01 2.94
N ILE A 117 -0.26 -7.11 3.23
CA ILE A 117 -0.45 -5.66 3.08
C ILE A 117 0.10 -5.24 1.71
N HIS A 118 -0.78 -4.80 0.81
CA HIS A 118 -0.41 -4.38 -0.55
C HIS A 118 -0.31 -2.86 -0.67
N ILE A 119 0.80 -2.37 -1.22
CA ILE A 119 1.04 -0.94 -1.49
C ILE A 119 1.40 -0.79 -2.97
N LEU A 120 0.70 0.10 -3.66
CA LEU A 120 0.88 0.40 -5.07
C LEU A 120 1.34 1.84 -5.26
N PHE A 121 2.50 2.01 -5.88
CA PHE A 121 2.98 3.33 -6.33
C PHE A 121 2.72 3.50 -7.81
N LEU A 122 1.73 4.32 -8.17
CA LEU A 122 1.44 4.67 -9.56
C LEU A 122 2.25 5.89 -9.99
N ASP A 123 2.42 6.84 -9.06
CA ASP A 123 3.10 8.10 -9.28
C ASP A 123 4.23 8.35 -8.27
N ARG A 124 5.18 9.22 -8.61
CA ARG A 124 6.33 9.53 -7.73
C ARG A 124 5.96 10.15 -6.38
N ASN A 125 4.82 10.86 -6.31
CA ASN A 125 4.32 11.50 -5.09
C ASN A 125 3.60 10.51 -4.17
N ASP A 126 3.20 9.33 -4.67
CA ASP A 126 2.56 8.29 -3.85
C ASP A 126 3.42 7.88 -2.66
N PHE A 127 4.75 7.90 -2.81
CA PHE A 127 5.66 7.70 -1.68
C PHE A 127 5.37 8.67 -0.53
N ASN A 128 5.30 9.98 -0.83
CA ASN A 128 5.05 11.01 0.18
C ASN A 128 3.65 10.85 0.80
N LYS A 129 2.63 10.54 -0.02
CA LYS A 129 1.26 10.30 0.47
C LYS A 129 1.19 9.08 1.40
N SER A 130 1.98 8.05 1.09
CA SER A 130 2.03 6.79 1.82
C SER A 130 2.95 6.79 3.04
N PHE A 131 3.73 7.86 3.24
CA PHE A 131 4.88 7.87 4.13
C PHE A 131 4.52 7.48 5.57
N LYS A 132 3.43 8.04 6.11
CA LYS A 132 2.89 7.64 7.40
C LYS A 132 2.49 6.16 7.42
N TYR A 133 1.73 5.72 6.43
CA TYR A 133 1.22 4.36 6.38
C TYR A 133 2.35 3.32 6.33
N ILE A 134 3.40 3.56 5.53
CA ILE A 134 4.58 2.69 5.44
C ILE A 134 5.28 2.55 6.79
N ASN A 135 5.37 3.64 7.56
CA ASN A 135 5.97 3.66 8.90
C ASN A 135 5.13 2.97 9.98
N LEU A 136 3.85 2.69 9.69
CA LEU A 136 2.95 1.95 10.57
C LEU A 136 2.84 0.47 10.19
N LEU A 137 3.57 0.01 9.17
CA LEU A 137 3.58 -1.40 8.78
C LEU A 137 4.29 -2.27 9.82
N PRO A 138 3.86 -3.53 9.98
CA PRO A 138 4.58 -4.48 10.80
C PRO A 138 5.95 -4.82 10.20
N ARG A 139 6.91 -5.13 11.07
CA ARG A 139 8.27 -5.53 10.68
C ARG A 139 8.30 -7.00 10.26
N ILE A 140 7.79 -7.25 9.06
CA ILE A 140 7.71 -8.58 8.44
C ILE A 140 8.38 -8.59 7.07
N THR A 141 8.52 -9.80 6.49
CA THR A 141 9.05 -9.99 5.13
C THR A 141 8.41 -9.02 4.15
N THR A 142 9.25 -8.33 3.39
CA THR A 142 8.82 -7.29 2.45
C THR A 142 9.25 -7.66 1.04
N ILE A 143 8.30 -7.76 0.12
CA ILE A 143 8.49 -8.15 -1.27
C ILE A 143 8.30 -6.92 -2.16
N PHE A 144 9.21 -6.72 -3.13
CA PHE A 144 9.10 -5.67 -4.12
C PHE A 144 8.92 -6.27 -5.52
N LEU A 145 7.80 -5.96 -6.19
CA LEU A 145 7.63 -6.30 -7.60
C LEU A 145 8.22 -5.21 -8.48
N ILE A 146 9.47 -5.40 -8.88
CA ILE A 146 10.19 -4.49 -9.77
C ILE A 146 10.22 -5.00 -11.21
N ARG A 147 10.45 -4.08 -12.15
CA ARG A 147 10.70 -4.36 -13.56
C ARG A 147 11.68 -3.33 -14.11
N ASP A 148 12.47 -3.70 -15.09
CA ASP A 148 13.44 -2.79 -15.72
C ASP A 148 12.73 -1.50 -16.20
N PRO A 149 13.29 -0.30 -15.91
CA PRO A 149 12.62 0.96 -16.24
C PRO A 149 12.31 1.12 -17.73
N ILE A 150 13.16 0.60 -18.62
CA ILE A 150 12.98 0.71 -20.07
C ILE A 150 11.76 -0.09 -20.54
N SER A 151 11.60 -1.34 -20.12
CA SER A 151 10.43 -2.15 -20.51
C SER A 151 9.14 -1.64 -19.88
N LYS A 152 9.20 -1.07 -18.67
CA LYS A 152 8.07 -0.34 -18.12
C LYS A 152 7.70 0.85 -18.99
N PHE A 153 8.68 1.64 -19.39
CA PHE A 153 8.44 2.81 -20.24
C PHE A 153 7.81 2.40 -21.57
N LYS A 154 8.33 1.34 -22.21
CA LYS A 154 7.69 0.72 -23.39
C LYS A 154 6.25 0.28 -23.11
N THR A 155 5.98 -0.28 -21.95
CA THR A 155 4.62 -0.67 -21.55
C THR A 155 3.72 0.56 -21.37
N GLY A 156 4.24 1.65 -20.79
CA GLY A 156 3.53 2.93 -20.63
C GLY A 156 3.17 3.57 -21.97
N LEU A 157 4.11 3.59 -22.92
CA LEU A 157 3.86 4.10 -24.27
C LEU A 157 2.83 3.26 -25.04
N ASN A 158 2.76 1.97 -24.75
CA ASN A 158 1.76 1.06 -25.31
C ASN A 158 0.59 0.85 -24.33
N HIS A 159 0.38 1.75 -23.37
CA HIS A 159 -0.73 1.59 -22.43
C HIS A 159 -2.02 1.98 -23.14
N GLY A 160 -2.84 0.98 -23.47
CA GLY A 160 -4.19 1.20 -23.98
C GLY A 160 -5.19 1.55 -22.87
N GLY A 161 -6.34 2.05 -23.28
CA GLY A 161 -7.55 2.09 -22.47
C GLY A 161 -8.58 1.10 -23.02
N TYR A 162 -9.66 0.88 -22.29
CA TYR A 162 -10.79 0.13 -22.82
C TYR A 162 -11.57 1.00 -23.79
N LYS A 163 -12.08 0.40 -24.88
CA LYS A 163 -13.05 1.06 -25.76
C LYS A 163 -14.28 1.48 -24.97
N LYS A 164 -14.93 2.56 -25.37
CA LYS A 164 -16.19 3.01 -24.76
C LYS A 164 -17.20 1.85 -24.76
N GLY A 165 -17.73 1.52 -23.59
CA GLY A 165 -18.66 0.39 -23.40
C GLY A 165 -18.00 -0.97 -23.12
N CYS A 166 -16.67 -1.06 -23.09
CA CYS A 166 -15.93 -2.24 -22.61
C CYS A 166 -15.42 -1.99 -21.18
N ASN A 167 -15.51 -2.99 -20.30
CA ASN A 167 -14.93 -2.89 -18.95
C ASN A 167 -13.67 -3.73 -18.82
N SER A 168 -12.86 -3.43 -17.80
CA SER A 168 -11.66 -4.20 -17.45
C SER A 168 -11.90 -5.67 -17.13
N TYR A 169 -13.15 -6.03 -16.83
CA TYR A 169 -13.51 -7.33 -16.24
C TYR A 169 -14.72 -7.98 -16.90
N ASP A 170 -15.08 -7.65 -18.16
CA ASP A 170 -16.18 -8.38 -18.80
C ASP A 170 -15.85 -9.88 -18.81
N ILE A 171 -16.77 -10.69 -18.27
CA ILE A 171 -16.66 -12.14 -18.26
C ILE A 171 -16.67 -12.60 -19.72
N VAL A 172 -15.54 -13.13 -20.16
CA VAL A 172 -15.39 -13.66 -21.51
C VAL A 172 -15.94 -15.08 -21.50
N ASP A 173 -17.17 -15.23 -21.97
CA ASP A 173 -17.78 -16.51 -22.31
C ASP A 173 -17.24 -17.00 -23.67
N SER A 174 -17.02 -18.31 -23.78
CA SER A 174 -16.75 -19.04 -25.03
C SER A 174 -17.68 -18.73 -26.22
N ASN A 175 -18.90 -18.25 -25.97
CA ASN A 175 -19.86 -17.87 -27.01
C ASN A 175 -19.57 -16.49 -27.62
N ILE A 176 -18.66 -15.70 -27.05
CA ILE A 176 -18.27 -14.40 -27.59
C ILE A 176 -17.22 -14.61 -28.70
N PRO A 177 -17.44 -14.15 -29.94
CA PRO A 177 -16.44 -14.24 -31.00
C PRO A 177 -15.10 -13.63 -30.59
N ILE A 178 -14.00 -14.32 -30.88
CA ILE A 178 -12.64 -13.88 -30.52
C ILE A 178 -12.31 -12.48 -31.04
N GLN A 179 -12.83 -12.10 -32.19
CA GLN A 179 -12.65 -10.75 -32.74
C GLN A 179 -13.25 -9.68 -31.83
N LYS A 180 -14.43 -9.93 -31.23
CA LYS A 180 -15.03 -9.01 -30.26
C LYS A 180 -14.26 -8.97 -28.94
N ILE A 181 -13.59 -10.07 -28.57
CA ILE A 181 -12.75 -10.14 -27.37
C ILE A 181 -11.46 -9.35 -27.57
N LEU A 182 -10.83 -9.50 -28.74
CA LEU A 182 -9.59 -8.80 -29.09
C LEU A 182 -9.83 -7.31 -29.34
N ASP A 183 -11.01 -6.94 -29.85
CA ASP A 183 -11.36 -5.55 -30.18
C ASP A 183 -11.88 -4.72 -28.99
N ARG A 184 -11.27 -4.88 -27.80
CA ARG A 184 -11.71 -4.20 -26.56
C ARG A 184 -10.78 -3.12 -26.07
N VAL A 185 -9.55 -3.11 -26.57
CA VAL A 185 -8.54 -2.12 -26.22
C VAL A 185 -8.49 -1.06 -27.32
N GLN A 186 -8.58 0.19 -26.92
CA GLN A 186 -8.19 1.32 -27.76
C GLN A 186 -6.91 1.91 -27.24
N TYR A 187 -6.00 2.20 -28.14
CA TYR A 187 -4.92 3.10 -27.81
C TYR A 187 -5.49 4.52 -27.84
N PRO A 188 -5.39 5.32 -26.76
CA PRO A 188 -5.95 6.66 -26.72
C PRO A 188 -5.31 7.61 -27.77
N PHE A 189 -4.27 7.16 -28.47
CA PHE A 189 -3.53 7.91 -29.50
C PHE A 189 -4.30 8.14 -30.80
N PHE A 190 -5.48 7.52 -30.98
CA PHE A 190 -6.27 7.71 -32.20
C PHE A 190 -7.10 9.00 -32.19
N GLU A 191 -7.29 9.64 -31.02
CA GLU A 191 -7.93 10.95 -30.91
C GLU A 191 -7.04 11.88 -30.06
N GLN A 192 -6.13 12.62 -30.71
CA GLN A 192 -5.46 13.84 -30.22
C GLN A 192 -4.25 13.74 -29.25
N ILE A 193 -3.76 12.56 -28.85
CA ILE A 193 -2.55 12.46 -27.99
C ILE A 193 -1.30 12.14 -28.83
N THR A 194 -0.31 13.04 -28.84
CA THR A 194 0.97 12.82 -29.53
C THR A 194 1.90 11.90 -28.74
N LEU A 195 2.84 11.24 -29.43
CA LEU A 195 3.90 10.47 -28.79
C LEU A 195 4.70 11.33 -27.80
N GLU A 196 4.98 12.58 -28.16
CA GLU A 196 5.68 13.54 -27.29
C GLU A 196 4.92 13.80 -25.98
N HIS A 197 3.60 14.01 -26.05
CA HIS A 197 2.78 14.19 -24.86
C HIS A 197 2.89 12.99 -23.92
N MET A 198 2.82 11.78 -24.48
CA MET A 198 2.98 10.55 -23.72
C MET A 198 4.35 10.37 -23.09
N LEU A 199 5.41 10.62 -23.85
CA LEU A 199 6.79 10.58 -23.34
C LEU A 199 6.90 11.53 -22.14
N ASN A 200 6.43 12.77 -22.29
CA ASN A 200 6.43 13.77 -21.24
C ASN A 200 5.59 13.34 -20.03
N TYR A 201 4.39 12.79 -20.24
CA TYR A 201 3.54 12.31 -19.16
C TYR A 201 4.26 11.24 -18.33
N TRP A 202 4.73 10.18 -18.99
CA TRP A 202 5.35 9.06 -18.32
C TRP A 202 6.68 9.44 -17.66
N ILE A 203 7.54 10.22 -18.33
CA ILE A 203 8.80 10.71 -17.73
C ILE A 203 8.52 11.48 -16.43
N ASN A 204 7.50 12.34 -16.43
CA ASN A 204 7.23 13.21 -15.30
C ASN A 204 6.48 12.54 -14.14
N HIS A 205 5.60 11.56 -14.43
CA HIS A 205 4.71 10.97 -13.43
C HIS A 205 5.11 9.55 -13.02
N GLY A 206 5.69 8.77 -13.92
CA GLY A 206 6.00 7.38 -13.69
C GLY A 206 7.08 7.15 -12.63
N VAL A 207 7.02 5.99 -11.98
CA VAL A 207 8.02 5.58 -10.99
C VAL A 207 9.16 4.83 -11.68
N TRP A 208 10.25 5.53 -11.95
CA TRP A 208 11.42 5.01 -12.68
C TRP A 208 12.62 4.65 -11.80
N ARG A 209 12.71 5.27 -10.61
CA ARG A 209 13.86 5.14 -9.69
C ARG A 209 13.43 4.44 -8.41
N TYR A 210 13.47 3.10 -8.42
CA TYR A 210 13.11 2.32 -7.24
C TYR A 210 14.11 2.49 -6.11
N ASP A 211 15.39 2.68 -6.42
CA ASP A 211 16.46 2.71 -5.43
C ASP A 211 16.21 3.79 -4.37
N SER A 212 15.70 4.95 -4.76
CA SER A 212 15.39 6.05 -3.85
C SER A 212 14.24 5.67 -2.90
N ILE A 213 13.18 5.06 -3.44
CA ILE A 213 12.02 4.60 -2.66
C ILE A 213 12.44 3.46 -1.72
N ILE A 214 13.13 2.45 -2.23
CA ILE A 214 13.60 1.29 -1.47
C ILE A 214 14.56 1.73 -0.39
N LYS A 215 15.54 2.60 -0.67
CA LYS A 215 16.45 3.13 0.35
C LYS A 215 15.71 3.84 1.47
N ASN A 216 14.67 4.63 1.15
CA ASN A 216 13.89 5.30 2.19
C ASN A 216 13.08 4.28 3.02
N ILE A 217 12.46 3.28 2.39
CA ILE A 217 11.72 2.22 3.10
C ILE A 217 12.65 1.36 3.97
N CYS A 218 13.86 1.06 3.49
CA CYS A 218 14.82 0.23 4.19
C CYS A 218 15.62 0.97 5.27
N LYS A 219 15.78 2.30 5.17
CA LYS A 219 16.47 3.10 6.19
C LYS A 219 15.63 3.30 7.45
N GLU A 220 14.31 3.30 7.33
CA GLU A 220 13.39 3.53 8.45
C GLU A 220 12.91 2.22 9.12
N LYS A 221 13.40 1.06 8.66
CA LYS A 221 13.07 -0.26 9.22
C LYS A 221 14.24 -0.86 9.98
#